data_AF-A0A371AR29-F1
#
_entry.id   AF-A0A371AR29-F1
#
_cell.length_a   1.000
_cell.length_b   1.000
_cell.length_c   1.000
_cell.angle_alpha   90.00
_cell.angle_beta   90.00
_cell.angle_gamma   90.00
#
_symmetry.space_group_name_H-M   'P 1'
#
loop_
_entity.id
_entity.type
_entity.pdbx_description
1 polymer ?
#
loop_
_entity_poly.entity_id
_entity_poly.type
_entity_poly.pdbx_seq_one_letter_code
_entity_poly.pdbx_strand_id
1 'polypeptide(L)'
;MSRDHISCIQNKKKPNKEQLDEIFDSSIFKLLSEPIRIDILKLLALKGELDITQISGHFNQDRSVISRHLKLLFEGGLLIKTKQSRSTIYQVDGLAFLHKVEKVVSGVKEMLSFCCDEIYTDLYSQGLTYKDYIEKQK
;
A
#
# COMPACT_ATOMS: atom_id res chain seq x y z
N MET A 1 -23.13 -1.27 29.01
CA MET A 1 -22.75 -1.74 27.66
C MET A 1 -21.23 -1.91 27.63
N SER A 2 -20.63 -2.57 28.63
CA SER A 2 -20.40 -3.99 28.94
C SER A 2 -19.06 -4.50 28.38
N ARG A 3 -18.23 -4.98 29.32
CA ARG A 3 -16.84 -5.45 29.18
C ARG A 3 -16.69 -6.73 28.34
N ASP A 4 -17.76 -7.19 27.70
CA ASP A 4 -17.87 -8.54 27.12
C ASP A 4 -17.15 -8.68 25.78
N HIS A 5 -16.89 -7.57 25.10
CA HIS A 5 -16.24 -7.56 23.79
C HIS A 5 -14.76 -7.95 23.80
N ILE A 6 -14.05 -7.74 24.91
CA ILE A 6 -12.65 -8.20 25.06
C ILE A 6 -12.60 -9.74 25.09
N SER A 7 -13.68 -10.41 25.53
CA SER A 7 -13.71 -11.88 25.60
C SER A 7 -13.74 -12.56 24.23
N CYS A 8 -14.28 -11.92 23.19
CA CYS A 8 -14.34 -12.46 21.83
C CYS A 8 -12.97 -12.52 21.13
N ILE A 9 -11.98 -11.73 21.56
CA ILE A 9 -10.59 -11.81 21.08
C ILE A 9 -9.98 -13.19 21.40
N GLN A 10 -10.49 -13.86 22.44
CA GLN A 10 -9.88 -15.10 22.94
C GLN A 10 -10.37 -16.37 22.26
N ASN A 11 -11.38 -16.32 21.36
CA ASN A 11 -12.06 -17.55 20.90
C ASN A 11 -12.41 -17.63 19.40
N LYS A 12 -11.60 -17.05 18.52
CA LYS A 12 -11.73 -17.21 17.06
C LYS A 12 -10.42 -17.67 16.40
N LYS A 13 -10.56 -18.35 15.26
CA LYS A 13 -9.49 -18.96 14.45
C LYS A 13 -8.47 -17.89 14.07
N LYS A 14 -7.30 -17.88 14.73
CA LYS A 14 -6.22 -16.94 14.40
C LYS A 14 -5.74 -17.19 12.97
N PRO A 15 -5.40 -16.13 12.19
CA PRO A 15 -4.79 -16.33 10.89
C PRO A 15 -3.51 -17.15 11.06
N ASN A 16 -3.27 -18.09 10.16
CA ASN A 16 -2.03 -18.86 10.18
C ASN A 16 -0.86 -17.97 9.68
N LYS A 17 0.37 -18.47 9.86
CA LYS A 17 1.57 -17.72 9.48
C LYS A 17 1.61 -17.42 7.97
N GLU A 18 1.22 -18.37 7.14
CA GLU A 18 1.24 -18.23 5.67
C GLU A 18 0.30 -17.13 5.18
N GLN A 19 -0.88 -17.01 5.78
CA GLN A 19 -1.84 -15.94 5.48
C GLN A 19 -1.30 -14.57 5.88
N LEU A 20 -0.62 -14.48 7.03
CA LEU A 20 0.02 -13.23 7.46
C LEU A 20 1.19 -12.85 6.55
N ASP A 21 2.04 -13.83 6.20
CA ASP A 21 3.15 -13.63 5.28
C ASP A 21 2.60 -13.17 3.92
N GLU A 22 1.52 -13.74 3.37
CA GLU A 22 0.94 -13.27 2.10
C GLU A 22 0.49 -11.80 2.14
N ILE A 23 -0.10 -11.36 3.26
CA ILE A 23 -0.56 -9.98 3.43
C ILE A 23 0.64 -9.03 3.51
N PHE A 24 1.62 -9.35 4.35
CA PHE A 24 2.71 -8.45 4.72
C PHE A 24 3.96 -8.56 3.83
N ASP A 25 4.17 -9.67 3.12
CA ASP A 25 5.20 -9.82 2.08
C ASP A 25 4.77 -9.26 0.72
N SER A 26 3.58 -8.66 0.63
CA SER A 26 3.13 -7.99 -0.57
C SER A 26 4.21 -7.05 -1.09
N SER A 27 4.64 -7.28 -2.34
CA SER A 27 5.68 -6.52 -3.03
C SER A 27 5.48 -5.01 -2.95
N ILE A 28 4.24 -4.54 -2.78
CA ILE A 28 3.90 -3.13 -2.63
C ILE A 28 4.59 -2.47 -1.44
N PHE A 29 4.70 -3.14 -0.29
CA PHE A 29 5.39 -2.55 0.87
C PHE A 29 6.87 -2.38 0.61
N LYS A 30 7.50 -3.39 -0.01
CA LYS A 30 8.92 -3.35 -0.43
C LYS A 30 9.16 -2.28 -1.50
N LEU A 31 8.18 -1.98 -2.34
CA LEU A 31 8.23 -0.93 -3.36
C LEU A 31 7.93 0.47 -2.81
N LEU A 32 7.16 0.61 -1.74
CA LEU A 32 6.82 1.91 -1.17
C LEU A 32 7.70 2.27 0.04
N SER A 33 8.55 1.36 0.53
CA SER A 33 9.41 1.59 1.71
C SER A 33 10.47 2.69 1.54
N GLU A 34 10.92 2.97 0.31
CA GLU A 34 11.88 4.04 0.02
C GLU A 34 11.15 5.33 -0.33
N PRO A 35 11.36 6.44 0.41
CA PRO A 35 10.67 7.70 0.19
C PRO A 35 10.78 8.22 -1.25
N ILE A 36 11.96 8.08 -1.85
CA ILE A 36 12.21 8.53 -3.22
C ILE A 36 11.29 7.85 -4.26
N ARG A 37 10.90 6.59 -4.03
CA ARG A 37 9.97 5.89 -4.94
C ARG A 37 8.56 6.44 -4.82
N ILE A 38 8.14 6.81 -3.61
CA ILE A 38 6.87 7.51 -3.40
C ILE A 38 6.91 8.87 -4.11
N ASP A 39 8.02 9.61 -4.01
CA ASP A 39 8.13 10.92 -4.63
C ASP A 39 8.17 10.86 -6.17
N ILE A 40 8.79 9.82 -6.74
CA ILE A 40 8.68 9.53 -8.18
C ILE A 40 7.23 9.25 -8.58
N LEU A 41 6.49 8.43 -7.82
CA LEU A 41 5.08 8.15 -8.10
C LEU A 41 4.22 9.42 -8.02
N LYS A 42 4.44 10.28 -7.01
CA LYS A 42 3.78 11.59 -6.89
C LYS A 42 4.08 12.48 -8.09
N LEU A 43 5.35 12.57 -8.51
CA LEU A 43 5.76 13.38 -9.65
C LEU A 43 5.02 12.94 -10.91
N LEU A 44 5.01 11.64 -11.20
CA LEU A 44 4.34 11.07 -12.37
C LEU A 44 2.81 11.21 -12.28
N ALA A 45 2.22 11.12 -11.09
CA ALA A 45 0.78 11.37 -10.89
C ALA A 45 0.41 12.85 -11.15
N LEU A 46 1.30 13.79 -10.77
CA LEU A 46 1.08 15.23 -10.95
C LEU A 46 1.38 15.72 -12.37
N LYS A 47 2.38 15.16 -13.03
CA LYS A 47 2.89 15.63 -14.33
C LYS A 47 2.50 14.75 -15.52
N GLY A 48 1.96 13.55 -15.26
CA GLY A 48 1.70 12.55 -16.28
C GLY A 48 2.97 11.80 -16.67
N GLU A 49 3.06 11.43 -17.94
CA GLU A 49 4.17 10.64 -18.46
C GLU A 49 5.45 11.49 -18.64
N LEU A 50 6.59 10.97 -18.19
CA LEU A 50 7.88 11.69 -18.26
C LEU A 50 9.01 10.73 -18.66
N ASP A 51 10.02 11.25 -19.35
CA ASP A 51 11.26 10.52 -19.60
C ASP A 51 12.21 10.51 -18.39
N ILE A 52 13.20 9.63 -18.41
CA ILE A 52 14.17 9.50 -17.31
C ILE A 52 14.96 10.79 -17.03
N THR A 53 15.25 11.59 -18.05
CA THR A 53 16.00 12.85 -17.93
C THR A 53 15.15 13.88 -17.22
N GLN A 54 13.88 14.01 -17.62
CA GLN A 54 12.90 14.87 -16.98
C GLN A 54 12.67 14.45 -15.52
N ILE A 55 12.48 13.16 -15.25
CA ILE A 55 12.31 12.65 -13.88
C ILE A 55 13.54 12.96 -13.04
N SER A 56 14.74 12.62 -13.53
CA SER A 56 15.98 12.81 -12.76
C SER A 56 16.25 14.28 -12.44
N GLY A 57 15.84 15.21 -13.30
CA GLY A 57 15.97 16.65 -13.05
C GLY A 57 15.17 17.20 -11.87
N HIS A 58 14.24 16.41 -11.30
CA HIS A 58 13.47 16.79 -10.11
C HIS A 58 14.09 16.32 -8.79
N PHE A 59 15.22 15.61 -8.83
CA PHE A 59 15.84 14.99 -7.67
C PHE A 59 17.33 15.32 -7.60
N ASN A 60 17.88 15.36 -6.39
CA ASN A 60 19.32 15.60 -6.17
C ASN A 60 20.18 14.35 -6.41
N GLN A 61 19.54 13.18 -6.51
CA GLN A 61 20.18 11.90 -6.72
C GLN A 61 20.62 11.76 -8.18
N ASP A 62 21.73 11.04 -8.38
CA ASP A 62 22.22 10.76 -9.73
C ASP A 62 21.19 10.00 -10.58
N ARG A 63 21.21 10.27 -11.88
CA ARG A 63 20.35 9.62 -12.87
C ARG A 63 20.41 8.08 -12.81
N SER A 64 21.56 7.50 -12.45
CA SER A 64 21.72 6.04 -12.30
C SER A 64 20.91 5.49 -11.11
N VAL A 65 20.85 6.23 -10.01
CA VAL A 65 20.06 5.90 -8.81
C VAL A 65 18.57 5.99 -9.15
N ILE A 66 18.14 7.08 -9.79
CA ILE A 66 16.76 7.24 -10.27
C ILE A 66 16.37 6.11 -11.25
N SER A 67 17.27 5.75 -12.17
CA SER A 67 17.05 4.63 -13.10
C SER A 67 16.80 3.32 -12.36
N ARG A 68 17.53 3.05 -11.27
CA ARG A 68 17.34 1.84 -10.46
C ARG A 68 15.98 1.84 -9.77
N HIS A 69 15.56 2.98 -9.22
CA HIS A 69 14.23 3.12 -8.61
C HIS A 69 13.10 2.92 -9.63
N LEU A 70 13.22 3.53 -10.81
CA LEU A 70 12.26 3.35 -11.90
C LEU A 70 12.19 1.89 -12.37
N LYS A 71 13.34 1.21 -12.45
CA LYS A 71 13.39 -0.22 -12.77
C LYS A 71 12.63 -1.05 -11.74
N LEU A 72 12.88 -0.83 -10.44
CA LEU A 72 12.18 -1.56 -9.37
C LEU A 72 10.68 -1.29 -9.38
N LEU A 73 10.25 -0.04 -9.58
CA LEU A 73 8.84 0.31 -9.67
C LEU A 73 8.16 -0.30 -10.90
N PHE A 74 8.85 -0.33 -12.04
CA PHE A 74 8.37 -1.00 -13.27
C PHE A 74 8.27 -2.51 -13.10
N GLU A 75 9.32 -3.18 -12.62
CA GLU A 75 9.31 -4.63 -12.36
C GLU A 75 8.29 -5.00 -11.29
N GLY A 76 8.08 -4.09 -10.33
CA GLY A 76 7.05 -4.18 -9.31
C GLY A 76 5.63 -3.94 -9.81
N GLY A 77 5.44 -3.54 -11.08
CA GLY A 77 4.13 -3.30 -11.69
C GLY A 77 3.42 -2.04 -11.19
N LEU A 78 4.15 -1.05 -10.66
CA LEU A 78 3.58 0.26 -10.31
C LEU A 78 3.76 1.30 -11.42
N LEU A 79 4.63 1.01 -12.40
CA LEU A 79 4.83 1.84 -13.58
C LEU A 79 4.67 1.01 -14.83
N ILE A 80 4.18 1.65 -15.89
CA ILE A 80 4.40 1.21 -17.27
C ILE A 80 5.51 2.05 -17.89
N LYS A 81 6.12 1.52 -18.95
CA LYS A 81 7.10 2.26 -19.75
C LYS A 81 6.92 2.01 -21.24
N THR A 82 7.08 3.07 -22.02
CA THR A 82 7.00 3.02 -23.48
C THR A 82 8.31 3.51 -24.08
N LYS A 83 8.86 2.74 -25.02
CA LYS A 83 10.08 3.14 -25.73
C LYS A 83 9.68 4.09 -26.87
N GLN A 84 10.13 5.34 -26.79
CA GLN A 84 9.93 6.35 -27.84
C GLN A 84 11.28 6.76 -28.42
N SER A 85 11.62 6.20 -29.59
CA SER A 85 12.88 6.46 -30.30
C SER A 85 14.11 6.30 -29.39
N ARG A 86 14.66 7.42 -28.89
CA ARG A 86 15.86 7.50 -28.05
C ARG A 86 15.58 7.60 -26.54
N SER A 87 14.32 7.71 -26.14
CA SER A 87 13.92 7.88 -24.75
C SER A 87 12.98 6.77 -24.28
N THR A 88 12.94 6.55 -22.98
CA THR A 88 11.94 5.68 -22.33
C THR A 88 11.08 6.57 -21.47
N ILE A 89 9.79 6.57 -21.78
CA ILE A 89 8.76 7.33 -21.06
C ILE A 89 8.18 6.42 -19.98
N TYR A 90 8.00 6.95 -18.77
CA TYR A 90 7.40 6.26 -17.63
C TYR A 90 6.09 6.92 -17.23
N GLN A 91 5.13 6.11 -16.79
CA GLN A 91 3.83 6.54 -16.29
C GLN A 91 3.39 5.61 -15.15
N VAL A 92 2.61 6.11 -14.20
CA VAL A 92 1.97 5.29 -13.17
C VAL A 92 0.96 4.33 -13.79
N ASP A 93 1.06 3.05 -13.45
CA ASP A 93 0.00 2.09 -13.69
C ASP A 93 -1.02 2.15 -12.54
N GLY A 94 -1.97 3.07 -12.64
CA GLY A 94 -2.93 3.33 -11.57
C GLY A 94 -3.81 2.11 -11.25
N LEU A 95 -4.17 1.32 -12.26
CA LEU A 95 -4.99 0.12 -12.07
C LEU A 95 -4.20 -1.00 -11.39
N ALA A 96 -2.97 -1.26 -11.83
CA ALA A 96 -2.12 -2.25 -11.16
C ALA A 96 -1.78 -1.84 -9.72
N PHE A 97 -1.58 -0.54 -9.47
CA PHE A 97 -1.40 -0.02 -8.11
C PHE A 97 -2.66 -0.27 -7.26
N LEU A 98 -3.85 0.07 -7.77
CA LEU A 98 -5.11 -0.17 -7.07
C LEU A 98 -5.27 -1.65 -6.69
N HIS A 99 -5.13 -2.58 -7.64
CA HIS A 99 -5.27 -4.02 -7.37
C HIS A 99 -4.30 -4.52 -6.29
N LYS A 100 -3.07 -3.99 -6.25
CA LYS A 100 -2.08 -4.35 -5.22
C LYS A 100 -2.50 -3.84 -3.84
N VAL A 101 -3.02 -2.61 -3.76
CA VAL A 101 -3.53 -2.04 -2.50
C VAL A 101 -4.77 -2.80 -2.04
N GLU A 102 -5.71 -3.09 -2.94
CA GLU A 102 -6.92 -3.84 -2.64
C GLU A 102 -6.61 -5.24 -2.11
N LYS A 103 -5.59 -5.92 -2.66
CA LYS A 103 -5.15 -7.21 -2.12
C LYS A 103 -4.72 -7.11 -0.64
N VAL A 104 -3.96 -6.07 -0.30
CA VAL A 104 -3.56 -5.81 1.09
C VAL A 104 -4.78 -5.50 1.96
N VAL A 105 -5.67 -4.62 1.49
CA VAL A 105 -6.90 -4.24 2.22
C VAL A 105 -7.77 -5.46 2.50
N SER A 106 -8.00 -6.33 1.50
CA SER A 106 -8.76 -7.56 1.65
C SER A 106 -8.15 -8.48 2.70
N GLY A 107 -6.83 -8.66 2.67
CA GLY A 107 -6.13 -9.44 3.67
C GLY A 107 -6.25 -8.87 5.10
N VAL A 108 -6.13 -7.55 5.25
CA VAL A 108 -6.36 -6.90 6.55
C VAL A 108 -7.80 -7.05 7.01
N LYS A 109 -8.80 -6.99 6.11
CA LYS A 109 -10.20 -7.23 6.44
C LYS A 109 -10.43 -8.67 6.94
N GLU A 110 -9.82 -9.65 6.29
CA GLU A 110 -9.85 -11.05 6.75
C GLU A 110 -9.20 -11.18 8.13
N MET A 111 -8.05 -10.55 8.37
CA MET A 111 -7.41 -10.54 9.68
C MET A 111 -8.34 -9.99 10.78
N LEU A 112 -9.13 -8.94 10.48
CA LEU A 112 -10.01 -8.27 11.44
C LEU A 112 -11.33 -9.02 11.70
N SER A 113 -11.86 -9.77 10.73
CA SER A 113 -13.07 -10.60 10.93
C SER A 113 -12.85 -11.73 11.95
N PHE A 114 -11.60 -12.15 12.13
CA PHE A 114 -11.23 -13.08 13.21
C PHE A 114 -11.29 -12.46 14.60
N CYS A 115 -11.43 -11.14 14.77
CA CYS A 115 -11.30 -10.48 16.08
C CYS A 115 -12.61 -10.08 16.76
N CYS A 116 -13.70 -9.76 16.04
CA CYS A 116 -15.06 -9.48 16.54
C CYS A 116 -15.88 -8.86 15.39
N ASP A 117 -16.78 -9.61 14.76
CA ASP A 117 -17.47 -9.11 13.55
C ASP A 117 -18.34 -7.87 13.83
N GLU A 118 -19.02 -7.82 15.00
CA GLU A 118 -19.98 -6.74 15.29
C GLU A 118 -19.32 -5.39 15.56
N ILE A 119 -18.25 -5.34 16.39
CA ILE A 119 -17.57 -4.08 16.70
C ILE A 119 -16.77 -3.57 15.52
N TYR A 120 -16.03 -4.47 14.84
CA TYR A 120 -15.22 -4.07 13.70
C TYR A 120 -16.10 -3.42 12.62
N THR A 121 -17.23 -4.06 12.28
CA THR A 121 -18.14 -3.57 11.24
C THR A 121 -18.73 -2.21 11.61
N ASP A 122 -19.16 -2.03 12.86
CA ASP A 122 -19.71 -0.76 13.36
C ASP A 122 -18.66 0.36 13.31
N LEU A 123 -17.48 0.13 13.90
CA LEU A 123 -16.39 1.11 13.93
C LEU A 123 -15.91 1.48 12.51
N TYR A 124 -15.74 0.49 11.64
CA TYR A 124 -15.29 0.71 10.26
C TYR A 124 -16.30 1.57 9.47
N SER A 125 -17.60 1.32 9.65
CA SER A 125 -18.66 2.11 9.00
C SER A 125 -18.71 3.58 9.44
N GLN A 126 -18.26 3.86 10.66
CA GLN A 126 -18.22 5.19 11.25
C GLN A 126 -16.86 5.90 11.08
N GLY A 127 -15.87 5.23 10.46
CA GLY A 127 -14.51 5.75 10.34
C GLY A 127 -13.76 5.84 11.68
N LEU A 128 -14.16 5.05 12.67
CA LEU A 128 -13.58 5.01 14.01
C LEU A 128 -12.59 3.84 14.16
N THR A 129 -11.63 4.00 15.07
CA THR A 129 -10.64 2.98 15.42
C THR A 129 -10.94 2.34 16.77
N TYR A 130 -10.32 1.19 17.07
CA TYR A 130 -10.38 0.61 18.41
C TYR A 130 -9.84 1.55 19.51
N LYS A 131 -8.90 2.44 19.17
CA LYS A 131 -8.41 3.46 20.10
C LYS A 131 -9.53 4.42 20.49
N ASP A 132 -10.28 4.92 19.51
CA ASP A 132 -11.42 5.82 19.75
C ASP A 132 -12.50 5.14 20.62
N TYR A 133 -12.75 3.86 20.38
CA TYR A 133 -13.68 3.06 21.19
C TYR A 133 -13.25 2.92 22.65
N ILE A 134 -11.95 2.63 22.90
CA ILE A 134 -11.41 2.50 24.27
C ILE A 134 -11.41 3.84 25.00
N GLU A 135 -11.09 4.94 24.32
CA GLU A 135 -11.07 6.28 24.91
C GLU A 135 -12.46 6.76 25.31
N LYS A 136 -13.52 6.41 24.57
CA LYS A 136 -14.92 6.73 24.92
C LYS A 136 -15.48 6.00 26.15
N GLN A 137 -14.81 4.94 26.62
CA GLN A 137 -15.26 4.17 27.80
C GLN A 137 -14.61 4.61 29.12
N LYS A 138 -13.69 5.56 29.06
CA LYS A 138 -13.10 6.22 30.23
C LYS A 138 -13.94 7.43 30.62
#